data_AF-A0AAU7CBN7-F1
#
_entry.id   AF-A0AAU7CBN7-F1
#
_cell.length_a   1.000
_cell.length_b   1.000
_cell.length_c   1.000
_cell.angle_alpha   90.00
_cell.angle_beta   90.00
_cell.angle_gamma   90.00
#
_symmetry.space_group_name_H-M   'P 1'
#
loop_
_entity.id
_entity.type
_entity.pdbx_description
1 polymer ?
#
loop_
_entity_poly.entity_id
_entity_poly.type
_entity_poly.pdbx_seq_one_letter_code
_entity_poly.pdbx_strand_id
1 'polypeptide(L)'
;MNPFKRAPRRRQQVQLSAEVLETRQLLTGGAGNTFAILPSTIDEPNGTVSVSFTLDQTHFTRPKGKVAMGIDVVADPSGTLKPLISSVTDPHGDVVPQTIHAIYDPQVKHRQVANGRTTSAVISPITSFPSDASAPVTFTTQVQSTAKTTGKFLLGFYLPGDTNGDGTVDKTDLKVVRSLRGAKAGDKRYSFDADANRDGRITQIDVAYTQQNQGVTTTISPVIAANLDTTSVSNPAARANNMPTARFTGTATPDADVTYTNTSDTSQATIKTKTDSTGNYTVVTPLSRGENVFEVTSVDAFGQTIKGRIAGVTYQP
;
A
#
# COMPACT_ATOMS: atom_id res chain seq x y z
N MET A 1 13.42 21.71 68.07
CA MET A 1 14.17 21.49 66.81
C MET A 1 13.18 21.02 65.76
N ASN A 2 13.06 21.73 64.64
CA ASN A 2 12.02 21.49 63.64
C ASN A 2 12.67 20.97 62.33
N PRO A 3 12.53 19.69 61.95
CA PRO A 3 13.36 19.07 60.92
C PRO A 3 12.66 18.97 59.55
N PHE A 4 12.17 20.09 59.01
CA PHE A 4 11.59 20.10 57.65
C PHE A 4 12.20 21.21 56.79
N LYS A 5 13.43 21.00 56.30
CA LYS A 5 13.98 21.80 55.19
C LYS A 5 13.53 21.17 53.86
N ARG A 6 12.55 21.79 53.19
CA ARG A 6 12.13 21.39 51.84
C ARG A 6 13.25 21.72 50.85
N ALA A 7 13.74 20.71 50.14
CA ALA A 7 14.70 20.90 49.06
C ALA A 7 14.08 21.74 47.92
N PRO A 8 14.83 22.68 47.32
CA PRO A 8 14.34 23.50 46.22
C PRO A 8 14.04 22.61 44.99
N ARG A 9 12.80 22.68 44.50
CA ARG A 9 12.40 22.04 43.24
C ARG A 9 13.22 22.65 42.09
N ARG A 10 14.13 21.85 41.53
CA ARG A 10 14.88 22.19 40.31
C ARG A 10 13.86 22.32 39.18
N ARG A 11 13.62 23.55 38.71
CA ARG A 11 12.81 23.80 37.51
C ARG A 11 13.53 23.13 36.34
N GLN A 12 12.88 22.14 35.74
CA GLN A 12 13.32 21.55 34.48
C GLN A 12 13.31 22.67 33.43
N GLN A 13 14.48 23.02 32.91
CA GLN A 13 14.57 23.89 31.75
C GLN A 13 13.99 23.10 30.57
N VAL A 14 12.87 23.56 30.04
CA VAL A 14 12.30 23.05 28.80
C VAL A 14 13.26 23.45 27.69
N GLN A 15 14.07 22.51 27.21
CA GLN A 15 14.84 22.70 25.99
C GLN A 15 13.87 22.58 24.82
N LEU A 16 13.56 23.72 24.19
CA LEU A 16 12.91 23.76 22.89
C LEU A 16 13.87 23.10 21.89
N SER A 17 13.61 21.83 21.60
CA SER A 17 14.33 21.08 20.59
C SER A 17 13.53 21.21 19.30
N ALA A 18 14.17 21.51 18.18
CA ALA A 18 13.51 21.46 16.88
C ALA A 18 13.11 19.99 16.63
N GLU A 19 11.81 19.70 16.62
CA GLU A 19 11.32 18.40 16.19
C GLU A 19 11.79 18.18 14.75
N VAL A 20 12.49 17.07 14.53
CA VAL A 20 12.82 16.61 13.18
C VAL A 20 11.50 16.42 12.46
N LEU A 21 11.30 17.15 11.35
CA LEU A 21 10.12 17.04 10.50
C LEU A 21 9.87 15.55 10.22
N GLU A 22 8.78 15.00 10.78
CA GLU A 22 8.44 13.60 10.61
C GLU A 22 8.38 13.28 9.12
N THR A 23 9.08 12.23 8.70
CA THR A 23 8.94 11.66 7.36
C THR A 23 7.50 11.20 7.24
N ARG A 24 6.64 12.01 6.61
CA ARG A 24 5.25 11.66 6.36
C ARG A 24 5.24 10.62 5.25
N GLN A 25 5.44 9.36 5.62
CA GLN A 25 4.94 8.25 4.82
C GLN A 25 3.44 8.43 4.77
N LEU A 26 2.91 8.70 3.57
CA LEU A 26 1.47 8.72 3.35
C LEU A 26 0.99 7.30 3.67
N LEU A 27 0.28 7.19 4.81
CA LEU A 27 -0.07 5.95 5.47
C LEU A 27 -0.75 4.96 4.53
N THR A 28 -0.02 3.94 4.09
CA THR A 28 -0.52 2.57 4.11
C THR A 28 -0.02 1.90 5.38
N GLY A 29 -0.40 2.46 6.53
CA GLY A 29 0.07 1.97 7.84
C GLY A 29 -0.19 0.47 7.96
N GLY A 30 0.88 -0.33 7.98
CA GLY A 30 0.78 -1.77 8.18
C GLY A 30 0.00 -2.50 7.09
N ALA A 31 0.20 -2.18 5.81
CA ALA A 31 -0.33 -2.96 4.69
C ALA A 31 0.12 -4.44 4.71
N GLY A 32 1.06 -4.79 5.60
CA GLY A 32 1.53 -6.14 5.80
C GLY A 32 2.17 -6.62 4.51
N ASN A 33 1.70 -7.76 4.01
CA ASN A 33 2.15 -8.34 2.74
C ASN A 33 1.45 -7.84 1.48
N THR A 34 0.61 -6.80 1.61
CA THR A 34 -0.09 -6.18 0.48
C THR A 34 0.86 -5.23 -0.25
N PHE A 35 1.14 -5.51 -1.52
CA PHE A 35 2.06 -4.71 -2.33
C PHE A 35 1.35 -3.74 -3.28
N ALA A 36 0.06 -3.94 -3.57
CA ALA A 36 -0.74 -3.00 -4.38
C ALA A 36 -2.18 -2.90 -3.87
N ILE A 37 -2.79 -1.72 -4.06
CA ILE A 37 -4.14 -1.38 -3.63
C ILE A 37 -4.81 -0.55 -4.74
N LEU A 38 -5.95 -1.01 -5.24
CA LEU A 38 -6.76 -0.35 -6.26
C LEU A 38 -8.13 0.05 -5.68
N PRO A 39 -8.44 1.36 -5.54
CA PRO A 39 -9.75 1.81 -5.11
C PRO A 39 -10.79 1.68 -6.24
N SER A 40 -12.02 1.32 -5.90
CA SER A 40 -13.14 1.28 -6.85
C SER A 40 -14.49 1.44 -6.15
N THR A 41 -15.58 1.48 -6.91
CA THR A 41 -16.96 1.67 -6.40
C THR A 41 -17.92 0.73 -7.13
N ILE A 42 -18.92 0.23 -6.40
CA ILE A 42 -20.09 -0.45 -6.98
C ILE A 42 -21.29 0.47 -6.77
N ASP A 43 -21.78 1.05 -7.87
CA ASP A 43 -22.84 2.07 -7.84
C ASP A 43 -24.25 1.47 -7.82
N GLU A 44 -24.40 0.21 -8.24
CA GLU A 44 -25.70 -0.46 -8.35
C GLU A 44 -25.86 -1.61 -7.34
N PRO A 45 -27.04 -1.77 -6.70
CA PRO A 45 -27.33 -2.92 -5.86
C PRO A 45 -27.23 -4.24 -6.64
N ASN A 46 -26.44 -5.19 -6.12
CA ASN A 46 -26.03 -6.42 -6.83
C ASN A 46 -25.22 -6.19 -8.11
N GLY A 47 -24.73 -4.96 -8.32
CA GLY A 47 -23.84 -4.61 -9.42
C GLY A 47 -22.51 -5.37 -9.34
N THR A 48 -21.85 -5.48 -10.48
CA THR A 48 -20.50 -6.02 -10.60
C THR A 48 -19.62 -4.97 -11.25
N VAL A 49 -18.41 -4.83 -10.75
CA VAL A 49 -17.38 -3.97 -11.34
C VAL A 49 -16.17 -4.80 -11.73
N SER A 50 -15.62 -4.49 -12.89
CA SER A 50 -14.37 -5.05 -13.38
C SER A 50 -13.21 -4.14 -12.98
N VAL A 51 -12.24 -4.69 -12.28
CA VAL A 51 -11.00 -3.99 -11.91
C VAL A 51 -9.84 -4.67 -12.61
N SER A 52 -9.23 -3.97 -13.56
CA SER A 52 -8.06 -4.46 -14.28
C SER A 52 -6.78 -4.15 -13.52
N PHE A 53 -5.82 -5.07 -13.57
CA PHE A 53 -4.47 -4.89 -13.03
C PHE A 53 -3.46 -5.49 -13.99
N THR A 54 -2.25 -4.94 -13.99
CA THR A 54 -1.21 -5.32 -14.94
C THR A 54 -0.03 -5.96 -14.23
N LEU A 55 0.46 -7.09 -14.75
CA LEU A 55 1.68 -7.73 -14.30
C LEU A 55 2.77 -7.49 -15.33
N ASP A 56 3.78 -6.73 -14.94
CA ASP A 56 5.02 -6.53 -15.70
C ASP A 56 6.11 -7.41 -15.10
N GLN A 57 6.74 -8.27 -15.91
CA GLN A 57 7.73 -9.23 -15.38
C GLN A 57 9.02 -8.55 -14.92
N THR A 58 9.27 -7.29 -15.30
CA THR A 58 10.39 -6.51 -14.78
C THR A 58 10.25 -6.20 -13.29
N HIS A 59 9.01 -6.19 -12.77
CA HIS A 59 8.71 -5.95 -11.36
C HIS A 59 8.42 -7.22 -10.56
N PHE A 60 8.46 -8.41 -11.18
CA PHE A 60 8.15 -9.68 -10.51
C PHE A 60 9.16 -10.78 -10.84
N THR A 61 9.80 -11.36 -9.82
CA THR A 61 10.59 -12.59 -10.00
C THR A 61 9.73 -13.82 -9.72
N ARG A 62 9.80 -14.82 -10.62
CA ARG A 62 8.98 -16.05 -10.52
C ARG A 62 9.84 -17.28 -10.82
N PRO A 63 10.60 -17.81 -9.85
CA PRO A 63 11.60 -18.86 -10.11
C PRO A 63 11.03 -20.15 -10.72
N LYS A 64 9.74 -20.43 -10.51
CA LYS A 64 9.03 -21.61 -11.03
C LYS A 64 8.10 -21.30 -12.21
N GLY A 65 8.21 -20.10 -12.79
CA GLY A 65 7.34 -19.62 -13.88
C GLY A 65 5.87 -19.41 -13.47
N LYS A 66 5.54 -19.53 -12.19
CA LYS A 66 4.20 -19.41 -11.63
C LYS A 66 4.27 -18.58 -10.34
N VAL A 67 3.19 -17.87 -10.03
CA VAL A 67 3.00 -17.17 -8.76
C VAL A 67 1.57 -17.40 -8.28
N ALA A 68 1.40 -17.75 -7.00
CA ALA A 68 0.09 -17.65 -6.37
C ALA A 68 -0.09 -16.19 -5.96
N MET A 69 -1.07 -15.52 -6.54
CA MET A 69 -1.41 -14.13 -6.21
C MET A 69 -2.57 -14.14 -5.23
N GLY A 70 -2.39 -13.44 -4.11
CA GLY A 70 -3.47 -13.15 -3.18
C GLY A 70 -4.20 -11.89 -3.62
N ILE A 71 -5.53 -11.96 -3.68
CA ILE A 71 -6.39 -10.80 -3.96
C ILE A 71 -7.43 -10.73 -2.86
N ASP A 72 -7.60 -9.57 -2.25
CA ASP A 72 -8.65 -9.34 -1.28
C ASP A 72 -9.42 -8.06 -1.56
N VAL A 73 -10.65 -8.00 -1.05
CA VAL A 73 -11.51 -6.84 -1.18
C VAL A 73 -12.06 -6.44 0.17
N VAL A 74 -11.92 -5.15 0.48
CA VAL A 74 -12.38 -4.55 1.72
C VAL A 74 -13.28 -3.36 1.41
N ALA A 75 -14.49 -3.37 1.95
CA ALA A 75 -15.41 -2.24 1.84
C ALA A 75 -14.86 -0.99 2.56
N ASP A 76 -15.18 0.19 2.03
CA ASP A 76 -14.89 1.46 2.69
C ASP A 76 -15.44 1.46 4.12
N PRO A 77 -14.65 1.93 5.10
CA PRO A 77 -15.01 1.80 6.49
C PRO A 77 -16.13 2.75 6.97
N SER A 78 -16.73 3.52 6.08
CA SER A 78 -17.97 4.28 6.31
C SER A 78 -19.18 3.68 5.60
N GLY A 79 -18.98 2.74 4.67
CA GLY A 79 -20.02 2.13 3.84
C GLY A 79 -20.69 0.89 4.44
N THR A 80 -21.74 0.44 3.73
CA THR A 80 -22.48 -0.81 4.00
C THR A 80 -22.22 -1.89 2.95
N LEU A 81 -21.35 -1.62 1.97
CA LEU A 81 -21.00 -2.56 0.91
C LEU A 81 -20.55 -3.91 1.49
N LYS A 82 -21.05 -4.99 0.88
CA LYS A 82 -20.60 -6.37 1.11
C LYS A 82 -19.99 -6.92 -0.17
N PRO A 83 -18.70 -6.65 -0.43
CA PRO A 83 -18.05 -7.03 -1.66
C PRO A 83 -17.71 -8.53 -1.67
N LEU A 84 -17.74 -9.11 -2.86
CA LEU A 84 -17.36 -10.49 -3.13
C LEU A 84 -16.53 -10.54 -4.41
N ILE A 85 -15.35 -11.15 -4.39
CA ILE A 85 -14.57 -11.41 -5.60
C ILE A 85 -15.24 -12.59 -6.33
N SER A 86 -15.92 -12.33 -7.44
CA SER A 86 -16.68 -13.36 -8.15
C SER A 86 -15.84 -14.14 -9.16
N SER A 87 -14.84 -13.51 -9.77
CA SER A 87 -13.88 -14.17 -10.67
C SER A 87 -12.60 -13.36 -10.86
N VAL A 88 -11.57 -14.03 -11.35
CA VAL A 88 -10.38 -13.41 -11.92
C VAL A 88 -10.23 -13.98 -13.32
N THR A 89 -10.08 -13.14 -14.33
CA THR A 89 -9.87 -13.56 -15.72
C THR A 89 -8.50 -13.14 -16.21
N ASP A 90 -7.92 -13.96 -17.07
CA ASP A 90 -6.66 -13.69 -17.73
C ASP A 90 -6.84 -12.79 -18.97
N PRO A 91 -5.76 -12.42 -19.68
CA PRO A 91 -5.84 -11.57 -20.88
C PRO A 91 -6.65 -12.16 -22.03
N HIS A 92 -6.89 -13.47 -22.03
CA HIS A 92 -7.69 -14.17 -23.04
C HIS A 92 -9.18 -14.20 -22.67
N GLY A 93 -9.53 -13.71 -21.48
CA GLY A 93 -10.88 -13.75 -20.92
C GLY A 93 -11.21 -15.06 -20.21
N ASP A 94 -10.24 -15.97 -20.10
CA ASP A 94 -10.42 -17.25 -19.42
C ASP A 94 -10.41 -17.04 -17.91
N VAL A 95 -11.30 -17.74 -17.18
CA VAL A 95 -11.34 -17.68 -15.72
C VAL A 95 -10.13 -18.39 -15.14
N VAL A 96 -9.31 -17.65 -14.39
CA VAL A 96 -8.21 -18.20 -13.60
C VAL A 96 -8.81 -18.99 -12.43
N PRO A 97 -8.49 -20.29 -12.29
CA PRO A 97 -9.04 -21.11 -11.20
C PRO A 97 -8.68 -20.54 -9.82
N GLN A 98 -9.68 -20.12 -9.06
CA GLN A 98 -9.48 -19.67 -7.68
C GLN A 98 -9.33 -20.89 -6.79
N THR A 99 -8.16 -21.05 -6.16
CA THR A 99 -7.86 -22.24 -5.35
C THR A 99 -8.55 -22.22 -3.99
N ILE A 100 -8.82 -21.01 -3.47
CA ILE A 100 -9.54 -20.77 -2.23
C ILE A 100 -10.39 -19.52 -2.41
N HIS A 101 -11.57 -19.55 -1.81
CA HIS A 101 -12.40 -18.37 -1.61
C HIS A 101 -12.70 -18.27 -0.12
N ALA A 102 -12.03 -17.33 0.55
CA ALA A 102 -12.32 -17.00 1.93
C ALA A 102 -13.28 -15.82 1.95
N ILE A 103 -14.47 -16.03 2.51
CA ILE A 103 -15.33 -14.94 2.95
C ILE A 103 -15.11 -14.87 4.44
N TYR A 104 -14.55 -13.77 4.94
CA TYR A 104 -14.36 -13.65 6.39
C TYR A 104 -15.74 -13.68 7.06
N ASP A 105 -15.96 -14.73 7.83
CA ASP A 105 -17.19 -14.92 8.59
C ASP A 105 -17.31 -13.76 9.60
N PRO A 106 -18.41 -12.99 9.59
CA PRO A 106 -18.67 -11.97 10.60
C PRO A 106 -18.67 -12.51 12.05
N GLN A 107 -18.73 -13.83 12.25
CA GLN A 107 -18.55 -14.47 13.56
C GLN A 107 -17.10 -14.48 14.06
N VAL A 108 -16.11 -14.19 13.22
CA VAL A 108 -14.75 -13.86 13.68
C VAL A 108 -14.82 -12.46 14.31
N LYS A 109 -15.12 -12.39 15.61
CA LYS A 109 -15.38 -11.16 16.39
C LYS A 109 -14.20 -10.17 16.48
N HIS A 110 -13.15 -10.33 15.68
CA HIS A 110 -11.92 -9.57 15.85
C HIS A 110 -11.85 -8.34 14.94
N ARG A 111 -11.70 -7.20 15.61
CA ARG A 111 -11.60 -5.85 15.04
C ARG A 111 -10.44 -5.68 14.04
N GLN A 112 -9.43 -6.55 14.06
CA GLN A 112 -8.18 -6.34 13.34
C GLN A 112 -8.24 -6.64 11.84
N VAL A 113 -9.11 -7.55 11.39
CA VAL A 113 -9.07 -7.98 9.98
C VAL A 113 -10.01 -7.15 9.08
N ALA A 114 -11.05 -6.55 9.66
CA ALA A 114 -11.96 -5.67 8.90
C ALA A 114 -12.92 -4.83 9.79
N ASN A 115 -12.66 -4.68 11.09
CA ASN A 115 -13.64 -4.10 12.03
C ASN A 115 -15.05 -4.75 11.95
N GLY A 116 -15.14 -6.05 11.66
CA GLY A 116 -16.41 -6.78 11.53
C GLY A 116 -17.13 -6.57 10.19
N ARG A 117 -16.46 -6.05 9.16
CA ARG A 117 -17.02 -5.93 7.81
C ARG A 117 -16.81 -7.17 6.98
N THR A 118 -17.70 -7.35 6.00
CA THR A 118 -17.59 -8.40 5.00
C THR A 118 -16.39 -8.11 4.11
N THR A 119 -15.43 -9.03 4.11
CA THR A 119 -14.31 -9.03 3.18
C THR A 119 -14.32 -10.37 2.44
N SER A 120 -13.73 -10.36 1.24
CA SER A 120 -13.57 -11.54 0.41
C SER A 120 -12.11 -11.59 -0.03
N ALA A 121 -11.52 -12.77 0.01
CA ALA A 121 -10.17 -13.01 -0.44
C ALA A 121 -10.12 -14.29 -1.28
N VAL A 122 -9.29 -14.27 -2.32
CA VAL A 122 -9.03 -15.40 -3.20
C VAL A 122 -7.54 -15.57 -3.42
N ILE A 123 -7.11 -16.81 -3.65
CA ILE A 123 -5.77 -17.10 -4.18
C ILE A 123 -5.91 -17.58 -5.61
N SER A 124 -5.29 -16.84 -6.53
CA SER A 124 -5.29 -17.11 -7.97
C SER A 124 -3.89 -17.54 -8.43
N PRO A 125 -3.70 -18.75 -8.96
CA PRO A 125 -2.45 -19.18 -9.55
C PRO A 125 -2.27 -18.51 -10.91
N ILE A 126 -1.43 -17.49 -10.96
CA ILE A 126 -1.10 -16.79 -12.21
C ILE A 126 -0.05 -17.61 -12.95
N THR A 127 -0.43 -18.08 -14.14
CA THR A 127 0.41 -18.95 -14.97
C THR A 127 0.55 -18.45 -16.41
N SER A 128 -0.37 -17.60 -16.88
CA SER A 128 -0.32 -16.98 -18.19
C SER A 128 0.59 -15.74 -18.16
N PHE A 129 1.82 -15.91 -18.65
CA PHE A 129 2.75 -14.82 -18.90
C PHE A 129 3.31 -14.95 -20.32
N PRO A 130 3.51 -13.84 -21.04
CA PRO A 130 4.10 -13.85 -22.36
C PRO A 130 5.54 -14.35 -22.27
N SER A 131 5.98 -14.98 -23.35
CA SER A 131 7.38 -15.40 -23.51
C SER A 131 8.33 -14.20 -23.52
N ASP A 132 7.84 -13.04 -23.96
CA ASP A 132 8.55 -11.78 -23.85
C ASP A 132 8.40 -11.22 -22.43
N ALA A 133 9.51 -11.19 -21.69
CA ALA A 133 9.54 -10.66 -20.32
C ALA A 133 9.24 -9.15 -20.25
N SER A 134 9.39 -8.42 -21.35
CA SER A 134 9.10 -6.98 -21.41
C SER A 134 7.64 -6.66 -21.72
N ALA A 135 6.83 -7.67 -22.09
CA ALA A 135 5.43 -7.46 -22.39
C ALA A 135 4.58 -7.56 -21.10
N PRO A 136 3.95 -6.46 -20.66
CA PRO A 136 3.04 -6.49 -19.52
C PRO A 136 1.75 -7.26 -19.86
N VAL A 137 1.09 -7.77 -18.82
CA VAL A 137 -0.07 -8.66 -18.93
C VAL A 137 -1.21 -8.14 -18.09
N THR A 138 -2.37 -7.88 -18.69
CA THR A 138 -3.53 -7.36 -17.95
C THR A 138 -4.50 -8.48 -17.59
N PHE A 139 -4.77 -8.60 -16.29
CA PHE A 139 -5.80 -9.45 -15.72
C PHE A 139 -6.99 -8.59 -15.30
N THR A 140 -8.15 -9.21 -15.10
CA THR A 140 -9.34 -8.53 -14.60
C THR A 140 -9.92 -9.27 -13.41
N THR A 141 -10.18 -8.56 -12.31
CA THR A 141 -10.91 -9.07 -11.16
C THR A 141 -12.35 -8.56 -11.22
N GLN A 142 -13.32 -9.47 -11.12
CA GLN A 142 -14.72 -9.11 -10.99
C GLN A 142 -15.08 -9.04 -9.51
N VAL A 143 -15.59 -7.89 -9.08
CA VAL A 143 -16.08 -7.67 -7.71
C VAL A 143 -17.58 -7.39 -7.77
N GLN A 144 -18.35 -8.22 -7.10
CA GLN A 144 -19.80 -8.13 -7.02
C GLN A 144 -20.24 -7.61 -5.64
N SER A 145 -21.27 -6.77 -5.59
CA SER A 145 -21.94 -6.45 -4.34
C SER A 145 -22.96 -7.53 -3.98
N THR A 146 -23.00 -7.93 -2.72
CA THR A 146 -24.00 -8.87 -2.22
C THR A 146 -25.05 -8.16 -1.37
N ALA A 147 -26.19 -8.82 -1.14
CA ALA A 147 -27.27 -8.32 -0.30
C ALA A 147 -27.79 -6.91 -0.68
N LYS A 148 -27.81 -6.59 -1.98
CA LYS A 148 -28.29 -5.30 -2.52
C LYS A 148 -27.54 -4.08 -1.94
N THR A 149 -26.26 -4.23 -1.63
CA THR A 149 -25.43 -3.15 -1.10
C THR A 149 -24.69 -2.41 -2.23
N THR A 150 -24.23 -1.20 -1.95
CA THR A 150 -23.42 -0.36 -2.85
C THR A 150 -22.35 0.36 -2.05
N GLY A 151 -21.35 0.92 -2.74
CA GLY A 151 -20.36 1.78 -2.11
C GLY A 151 -18.94 1.56 -2.62
N LYS A 152 -18.02 2.23 -1.96
CA LYS A 152 -16.59 2.19 -2.25
C LYS A 152 -15.94 0.96 -1.63
N PHE A 153 -14.87 0.49 -2.26
CA PHE A 153 -14.00 -0.56 -1.72
C PHE A 153 -12.55 -0.34 -2.14
N LEU A 154 -11.66 -1.08 -1.48
CA LEU A 154 -10.27 -1.25 -1.84
C LEU A 154 -10.05 -2.70 -2.26
N LEU A 155 -9.44 -2.91 -3.42
CA LEU A 155 -8.95 -4.21 -3.86
C LEU A 155 -7.45 -4.27 -3.55
N GLY A 156 -7.05 -5.14 -2.63
CA GLY A 156 -5.66 -5.37 -2.26
C GLY A 156 -5.06 -6.57 -3.01
N PHE A 157 -3.78 -6.48 -3.29
CA PHE A 157 -2.98 -7.53 -3.91
C PHE A 157 -1.77 -7.80 -3.02
N TYR A 158 -1.55 -9.07 -2.71
CA TYR A 158 -0.52 -9.50 -1.77
C TYR A 158 0.19 -10.75 -2.27
N LEU A 159 1.38 -11.02 -1.72
CA LEU A 159 2.11 -12.26 -1.95
C LEU A 159 1.83 -13.25 -0.81
N PRO A 160 1.01 -14.30 -1.03
CA PRO A 160 0.82 -15.37 -0.06
C PRO A 160 2.16 -15.93 0.41
N GLY A 161 2.39 -15.82 1.72
CA GLY A 161 3.61 -16.30 2.36
C GLY A 161 4.73 -15.27 2.50
N ASP A 162 4.60 -14.04 2.01
CA ASP A 162 5.43 -12.93 2.48
C ASP A 162 4.85 -12.51 3.83
N THR A 163 5.57 -12.71 4.93
CA THR A 163 5.02 -12.50 6.29
C THR A 163 5.56 -11.25 6.96
N ASN A 164 6.59 -10.64 6.38
CA ASN A 164 7.22 -9.44 6.89
C ASN A 164 6.94 -8.20 6.01
N GLY A 165 6.32 -8.39 4.85
CA GLY A 165 5.93 -7.33 3.92
C GLY A 165 7.12 -6.75 3.15
N ASP A 166 8.21 -7.49 2.99
CA ASP A 166 9.39 -7.02 2.27
C ASP A 166 9.32 -7.24 0.74
N GLY A 167 8.20 -7.79 0.26
CA GLY A 167 7.96 -8.07 -1.15
C GLY A 167 8.66 -9.33 -1.64
N THR A 168 9.25 -10.15 -0.75
CA THR A 168 9.94 -11.39 -1.08
C THR A 168 9.43 -12.53 -0.21
N VAL A 169 9.14 -13.68 -0.82
CA VAL A 169 8.78 -14.89 -0.06
C VAL A 169 10.02 -15.75 0.16
N ASP A 170 10.63 -15.67 1.34
CA ASP A 170 11.89 -16.33 1.66
C ASP A 170 11.75 -17.45 2.74
N LYS A 171 12.88 -18.00 3.21
CA LYS A 171 12.86 -19.06 4.24
C LYS A 171 12.54 -18.53 5.63
N THR A 172 12.79 -17.24 5.86
CA THR A 172 12.42 -16.50 7.07
C THR A 172 10.91 -16.50 7.20
N ASP A 173 10.19 -16.20 6.12
CA ASP A 173 8.73 -16.23 6.14
C ASP A 173 8.17 -17.61 6.42
N LEU A 174 8.70 -18.63 5.72
CA LEU A 174 8.28 -20.01 5.94
C LEU A 174 8.48 -20.45 7.40
N LYS A 175 9.53 -19.96 8.07
CA LYS A 175 9.77 -20.20 9.49
C LYS A 175 8.73 -19.49 10.35
N VAL A 176 8.37 -18.25 10.03
CA VAL A 176 7.30 -17.51 10.71
C VAL A 176 5.98 -18.27 10.62
N VAL A 177 5.51 -18.60 9.41
CA VAL A 177 4.24 -19.33 9.21
C VAL A 177 4.20 -20.64 9.99
N ARG A 178 5.29 -21.43 9.94
CA ARG A 178 5.40 -22.70 10.69
C ARG A 178 5.34 -22.49 12.21
N SER A 179 5.94 -21.42 12.72
CA SER A 179 5.92 -21.12 14.16
C SER A 179 4.54 -20.68 14.67
N LEU A 180 3.73 -20.11 13.77
CA LEU A 180 2.38 -19.62 14.08
C LEU A 180 1.28 -20.65 13.79
N ARG A 181 1.61 -21.82 13.24
CA ARG A 181 0.64 -22.88 12.93
C ARG A 181 -0.23 -23.23 14.14
N GLY A 182 -1.53 -23.33 13.88
CA GLY A 182 -2.59 -23.53 14.87
C GLY A 182 -3.11 -22.25 15.52
N ALA A 183 -2.48 -21.09 15.29
CA ALA A 183 -3.05 -19.81 15.70
C ALA A 183 -4.26 -19.48 14.83
N LYS A 184 -5.27 -18.86 15.45
CA LYS A 184 -6.49 -18.38 14.79
C LYS A 184 -6.71 -16.90 15.08
N ALA A 185 -7.44 -16.22 14.22
CA ALA A 185 -7.81 -14.83 14.40
C ALA A 185 -8.35 -14.58 15.82
N GLY A 186 -7.73 -13.66 16.53
CA GLY A 186 -8.01 -13.37 17.94
C GLY A 186 -7.01 -13.91 18.96
N ASP A 187 -6.25 -14.95 18.60
CA ASP A 187 -5.15 -15.41 19.43
C ASP A 187 -4.05 -14.34 19.46
N LYS A 188 -3.39 -14.16 20.61
CA LYS A 188 -2.23 -13.24 20.72
C LYS A 188 -1.09 -13.58 19.75
N ARG A 189 -0.97 -14.84 19.34
CA ARG A 189 0.05 -15.33 18.41
C ARG A 189 -0.35 -15.19 16.94
N TYR A 190 -1.60 -14.87 16.64
CA TYR A 190 -2.06 -14.77 15.26
C TYR A 190 -1.40 -13.58 14.57
N SER A 191 -0.91 -13.82 13.34
CA SER A 191 -0.46 -12.78 12.43
C SER A 191 -1.28 -12.87 11.15
N PHE A 192 -1.85 -11.75 10.72
CA PHE A 192 -2.65 -11.69 9.50
C PHE A 192 -1.81 -12.03 8.26
N ASP A 193 -0.56 -11.56 8.20
CA ASP A 193 0.33 -11.81 7.05
C ASP A 193 0.79 -13.27 6.94
N ALA A 194 0.67 -14.05 8.03
CA ALA A 194 0.97 -15.48 8.03
C ALA A 194 -0.24 -16.38 7.73
N ASP A 195 -1.45 -15.80 7.70
CA ASP A 195 -2.69 -16.42 7.23
C ASP A 195 -2.78 -16.22 5.71
N ALA A 196 -1.98 -16.98 4.97
CA ALA A 196 -1.71 -16.76 3.55
C ALA A 196 -2.98 -16.91 2.68
N ASN A 197 -3.95 -17.73 3.10
CA ASN A 197 -5.24 -17.87 2.42
C ASN A 197 -6.34 -16.98 3.02
N ARG A 198 -6.02 -16.22 4.06
CA ARG A 198 -6.92 -15.27 4.72
C ARG A 198 -8.21 -15.94 5.20
N ASP A 199 -8.12 -17.16 5.75
CA ASP A 199 -9.28 -17.91 6.29
C ASP A 199 -9.49 -17.71 7.81
N GLY A 200 -8.61 -16.95 8.45
CA GLY A 200 -8.59 -16.69 9.87
C GLY A 200 -7.89 -17.76 10.69
N ARG A 201 -7.20 -18.73 10.08
CA ARG A 201 -6.47 -19.80 10.76
C ARG A 201 -5.17 -20.11 10.03
N ILE A 202 -4.07 -20.06 10.77
CA ILE A 202 -2.77 -20.45 10.23
C ILE A 202 -2.63 -21.97 10.34
N THR A 203 -2.74 -22.67 9.22
CA THR A 203 -2.74 -24.13 9.11
C THR A 203 -1.60 -24.65 8.22
N GLN A 204 -1.67 -25.92 7.81
CA GLN A 204 -0.75 -26.50 6.85
C GLN A 204 -0.98 -25.97 5.42
N ILE A 205 -2.18 -25.42 5.15
CA ILE A 205 -2.50 -24.79 3.87
C ILE A 205 -1.64 -23.54 3.66
N ASP A 206 -1.49 -22.70 4.68
CA ASP A 206 -0.64 -21.50 4.61
C ASP A 206 0.83 -21.83 4.40
N VAL A 207 1.30 -22.89 5.06
CA VAL A 207 2.65 -23.43 4.83
C VAL A 207 2.82 -23.85 3.37
N ALA A 208 1.81 -24.49 2.77
CA ALA A 208 1.87 -24.93 1.38
C ALA A 208 1.93 -23.74 0.40
N TYR A 209 1.11 -22.70 0.59
CA TYR A 209 1.17 -21.49 -0.25
C TYR A 209 2.50 -20.74 -0.11
N THR A 210 3.02 -20.64 1.12
CA THR A 210 4.33 -20.05 1.36
C THR A 210 5.44 -20.82 0.62
N GLN A 211 5.40 -22.16 0.66
CA GLN A 211 6.34 -23.00 -0.08
C GLN A 211 6.17 -22.92 -1.60
N GLN A 212 4.93 -22.78 -2.08
CA GLN A 212 4.63 -22.59 -3.49
C GLN A 212 5.28 -21.31 -4.00
N ASN A 213 5.10 -20.20 -3.27
CA ASN A 213 5.64 -18.88 -3.60
C ASN A 213 7.11 -18.67 -3.22
N GLN A 214 7.78 -19.65 -2.61
CA GLN A 214 9.19 -19.54 -2.25
C GLN A 214 10.07 -18.99 -3.39
N GLY A 215 10.69 -17.84 -3.16
CA GLY A 215 11.57 -17.11 -4.07
C GLY A 215 10.86 -16.14 -5.02
N VAL A 216 9.53 -16.02 -4.95
CA VAL A 216 8.80 -14.97 -5.65
C VAL A 216 9.14 -13.63 -5.01
N THR A 217 9.35 -12.61 -5.85
CA THR A 217 9.55 -11.23 -5.41
C THR A 217 8.67 -10.26 -6.20
N THR A 218 8.40 -9.10 -5.60
CA THR A 218 7.82 -7.93 -6.28
C THR A 218 8.56 -6.66 -5.87
N THR A 219 8.71 -5.71 -6.79
CA THR A 219 9.19 -4.35 -6.47
C THR A 219 8.07 -3.32 -6.42
N ILE A 220 6.83 -3.73 -6.68
CA ILE A 220 5.65 -2.86 -6.56
C ILE A 220 5.45 -2.52 -5.08
N SER A 221 5.22 -1.24 -4.77
CA SER A 221 5.04 -0.76 -3.41
C SER A 221 3.80 0.11 -3.28
N PRO A 222 2.96 -0.09 -2.25
CA PRO A 222 1.77 0.72 -2.05
C PRO A 222 2.08 2.06 -1.37
N VAL A 223 3.36 2.45 -1.29
CA VAL A 223 3.83 3.63 -0.58
C VAL A 223 4.52 4.59 -1.54
N ILE A 224 4.17 5.87 -1.42
CA ILE A 224 4.96 6.98 -1.95
C ILE A 224 5.47 7.85 -0.80
N ALA A 225 6.76 8.20 -0.86
CA ALA A 225 7.36 9.24 -0.04
C ALA A 225 7.69 10.45 -0.92
N ALA A 226 7.47 11.65 -0.37
CA ALA A 226 7.77 12.92 -1.00
C ALA A 226 8.26 13.89 0.09
N ASN A 227 9.52 14.28 0.00
CA ASN A 227 10.20 15.07 1.02
C ASN A 227 10.77 16.34 0.41
N LEU A 228 10.65 17.45 1.14
CA LEU A 228 11.36 18.67 0.77
C LEU A 228 12.84 18.47 1.03
N ASP A 229 13.67 18.70 0.02
CA ASP A 229 15.10 18.74 0.21
C ASP A 229 15.47 20.03 0.96
N THR A 230 15.89 19.87 2.21
CA THR A 230 16.24 20.97 3.11
C THR A 230 17.42 21.80 2.59
N THR A 231 18.27 21.26 1.71
CA THR A 231 19.36 22.02 1.09
C THR A 231 18.90 22.95 -0.03
N SER A 232 17.65 22.80 -0.50
CA SER A 232 17.09 23.60 -1.58
C SER A 232 16.31 24.84 -1.12
N VAL A 233 16.20 25.06 0.19
CA VAL A 233 15.43 26.15 0.79
C VAL A 233 16.26 26.98 1.76
N SER A 234 16.00 28.28 1.83
CA SER A 234 16.75 29.20 2.69
C SER A 234 16.46 29.04 4.20
N ASN A 235 15.26 28.58 4.56
CA ASN A 235 14.89 28.26 5.95
C ASN A 235 14.13 26.93 6.03
N PRO A 236 14.83 25.80 6.24
CA PRO A 236 14.22 24.47 6.28
C PRO A 236 13.18 24.30 7.39
N ALA A 237 13.41 24.88 8.57
CA ALA A 237 12.50 24.77 9.70
C ALA A 237 11.14 25.43 9.42
N ALA A 238 11.15 26.56 8.73
CA ALA A 238 9.94 27.25 8.31
C ALA A 238 9.42 26.81 6.93
N ARG A 239 10.12 25.88 6.24
CA ARG A 239 9.89 25.54 4.83
C ARG A 239 9.75 26.79 3.95
N ALA A 240 10.60 27.78 4.18
CA ALA A 240 10.59 29.04 3.44
C ALA A 240 11.79 29.12 2.50
N ASN A 241 11.57 29.70 1.32
CA ASN A 241 12.59 29.88 0.30
C ASN A 241 12.60 31.32 -0.22
N ASN A 242 13.79 31.82 -0.57
CA ASN A 242 13.98 33.08 -1.30
C ASN A 242 14.28 32.86 -2.79
N MET A 243 14.32 31.60 -3.22
CA MET A 243 14.44 31.20 -4.62
C MET A 243 13.07 30.81 -5.18
N PRO A 244 12.79 31.07 -6.48
CA PRO A 244 11.50 30.77 -7.11
C PRO A 244 11.28 29.28 -7.41
N THR A 245 12.06 28.39 -6.82
CA THR A 245 11.96 26.93 -7.02
C THR A 245 12.24 26.20 -5.70
N ALA A 246 11.76 24.98 -5.55
CA ALA A 246 12.14 24.06 -4.48
C ALA A 246 12.44 22.68 -5.06
N ARG A 247 13.36 21.95 -4.43
CA ARG A 247 13.67 20.56 -4.79
C ARG A 247 12.97 19.62 -3.83
N PHE A 248 12.32 18.60 -4.37
CA PHE A 248 11.76 17.49 -3.61
C PHE A 248 12.46 16.19 -4.02
N THR A 249 12.65 15.30 -3.04
CA THR A 249 13.17 13.95 -3.24
C THR A 249 12.17 12.96 -2.65
N GLY A 250 12.17 11.73 -3.15
CA GLY A 250 11.23 10.74 -2.66
C GLY A 250 11.48 9.34 -3.17
N THR A 251 10.60 8.43 -2.76
CA THR A 251 10.59 7.03 -3.18
C THR A 251 9.18 6.63 -3.60
N ALA A 252 9.05 5.79 -4.62
CA ALA A 252 7.81 5.08 -4.98
C ALA A 252 8.19 3.74 -5.64
N THR A 253 7.21 3.00 -6.18
CA THR A 253 7.49 1.84 -7.06
C THR A 253 8.55 2.22 -8.12
N PRO A 254 9.57 1.39 -8.39
CA PRO A 254 10.50 1.61 -9.49
C PRO A 254 9.77 1.82 -10.81
N ASP A 255 10.29 2.70 -11.66
CA ASP A 255 9.67 3.08 -12.94
C ASP A 255 8.25 3.68 -12.85
N ALA A 256 7.81 4.14 -11.67
CA ALA A 256 6.55 4.85 -11.52
C ALA A 256 6.63 6.28 -12.09
N ASP A 257 5.54 6.72 -12.72
CA ASP A 257 5.32 8.11 -13.09
C ASP A 257 4.87 8.90 -11.85
N VAL A 258 5.60 9.97 -11.53
CA VAL A 258 5.32 10.86 -10.40
C VAL A 258 4.98 12.25 -10.92
N THR A 259 3.87 12.82 -10.43
CA THR A 259 3.40 14.15 -10.81
C THR A 259 3.23 15.05 -9.59
N TYR A 260 3.60 16.32 -9.74
CA TYR A 260 3.47 17.36 -8.74
C TYR A 260 2.57 18.46 -9.29
N THR A 261 1.46 18.71 -8.61
CA THR A 261 0.50 19.77 -8.96
C THR A 261 0.41 20.76 -7.82
N ASN A 262 0.69 22.04 -8.08
CA ASN A 262 0.53 23.10 -7.09
C ASN A 262 -0.97 23.40 -6.90
N THR A 263 -1.51 23.00 -5.76
CA THR A 263 -2.93 23.22 -5.40
C THR A 263 -3.20 24.63 -4.90
N SER A 264 -2.17 25.40 -4.54
CA SER A 264 -2.30 26.82 -4.17
C SER A 264 -2.32 27.75 -5.38
N ASP A 265 -1.72 27.34 -6.49
CA ASP A 265 -1.67 28.11 -7.74
C ASP A 265 -1.88 27.18 -8.94
N THR A 266 -3.14 27.09 -9.39
CA THR A 266 -3.55 26.23 -10.50
C THR A 266 -3.10 26.75 -11.88
N SER A 267 -2.51 27.96 -11.94
CA SER A 267 -1.91 28.47 -13.17
C SER A 267 -0.53 27.89 -13.44
N GLN A 268 0.13 27.34 -12.42
CA GLN A 268 1.40 26.64 -12.59
C GLN A 268 1.22 25.31 -13.31
N ALA A 269 2.13 25.02 -14.23
CA ALA A 269 2.15 23.74 -14.92
C ALA A 269 2.47 22.58 -13.96
N THR A 270 1.76 21.46 -14.11
CA THR A 270 2.10 20.19 -13.45
C THR A 270 3.48 19.72 -13.88
N ILE A 271 4.32 19.38 -12.90
CA ILE A 271 5.65 18.82 -13.15
C ILE A 271 5.55 17.29 -13.11
N LYS A 272 6.23 16.62 -14.04
CA LYS A 272 6.30 15.15 -14.11
C LYS A 272 7.75 14.69 -13.98
N THR A 273 7.95 13.57 -13.31
CA THR A 273 9.22 12.83 -13.25
C THR A 273 8.93 11.34 -13.21
N LYS A 274 9.96 10.51 -13.41
CA LYS A 274 9.89 9.06 -13.19
C LYS A 274 10.78 8.67 -12.03
N THR A 275 10.44 7.61 -11.31
CA THR A 275 11.40 6.96 -10.39
C THR A 275 12.45 6.18 -11.17
N ASP A 276 13.63 6.04 -10.57
CA ASP A 276 14.68 5.17 -11.10
C ASP A 276 14.41 3.68 -10.78
N SER A 277 15.33 2.80 -11.18
CA SER A 277 15.24 1.35 -10.96
C SER A 277 15.27 0.95 -9.48
N THR A 278 15.64 1.87 -8.58
CA THR A 278 15.61 1.67 -7.12
C THR A 278 14.40 2.32 -6.47
N GLY A 279 13.51 2.94 -7.26
CA GLY A 279 12.33 3.65 -6.79
C GLY A 279 12.58 5.08 -6.33
N ASN A 280 13.80 5.60 -6.43
CA ASN A 280 14.13 6.97 -6.01
C ASN A 280 13.78 8.00 -7.10
N TYR A 281 13.42 9.22 -6.71
CA TYR A 281 13.24 10.32 -7.65
C TYR A 281 13.63 11.67 -7.05
N THR A 282 13.88 12.65 -7.93
CA THR A 282 14.10 14.05 -7.58
C THR A 282 13.32 14.94 -8.56
N VAL A 283 12.66 15.97 -8.05
CA VAL A 283 11.92 16.95 -8.86
C VAL A 283 12.21 18.36 -8.38
N VAL A 284 12.30 19.30 -9.31
CA VAL A 284 12.38 20.74 -9.01
C VAL A 284 11.09 21.38 -9.45
N THR A 285 10.37 22.01 -8.52
CA THR A 285 9.07 22.65 -8.78
C THR A 285 9.20 24.17 -8.69
N PRO A 286 8.58 24.94 -9.60
CA PRO A 286 8.47 26.39 -9.43
C PRO A 286 7.63 26.73 -8.19
N LEU A 287 7.90 27.88 -7.59
CA LEU A 287 7.13 28.44 -6.46
C LEU A 287 6.51 29.78 -6.87
N SER A 288 5.22 29.92 -6.60
CA SER A 288 4.53 31.21 -6.68
C SER A 288 4.70 31.95 -5.36
N ARG A 289 4.62 33.28 -5.40
CA ARG A 289 4.78 34.11 -4.20
C ARG A 289 3.76 33.69 -3.14
N GLY A 290 4.20 33.50 -1.90
CA GLY A 290 3.35 33.00 -0.82
C GLY A 290 3.46 31.49 -0.62
N GLU A 291 2.41 30.87 -0.09
CA GLU A 291 2.38 29.44 0.27
C GLU A 291 2.06 28.55 -0.94
N ASN A 292 2.91 27.55 -1.18
CA ASN A 292 2.77 26.57 -2.26
C ASN A 292 2.51 25.18 -1.67
N VAL A 293 1.30 24.66 -1.85
CA VAL A 293 0.90 23.32 -1.40
C VAL A 293 0.81 22.40 -2.60
N PHE A 294 1.59 21.32 -2.60
CA PHE A 294 1.58 20.37 -3.71
C PHE A 294 0.77 19.12 -3.40
N GLU A 295 -0.02 18.67 -4.37
CA GLU A 295 -0.50 17.30 -4.48
C GLU A 295 0.51 16.50 -5.29
N VAL A 296 0.91 15.34 -4.76
CA VAL A 296 1.81 14.38 -5.38
C VAL A 296 0.99 13.16 -5.75
N THR A 297 1.06 12.74 -7.01
CA THR A 297 0.42 11.52 -7.52
C THR A 297 1.48 10.61 -8.13
N SER A 298 1.47 9.33 -7.75
CA SER A 298 2.25 8.25 -8.36
C SER A 298 1.34 7.33 -9.15
N VAL A 299 1.78 6.89 -10.34
CA VAL A 299 1.16 5.80 -11.09
C VAL A 299 2.25 4.78 -11.45
N ASP A 300 2.04 3.51 -11.12
CA ASP A 300 3.01 2.45 -11.41
C ASP A 300 2.56 1.49 -12.52
N ALA A 301 3.45 0.57 -12.89
CA ALA A 301 3.21 -0.44 -13.93
C ALA A 301 2.10 -1.44 -13.57
N PHE A 302 1.72 -1.55 -12.28
CA PHE A 302 0.60 -2.39 -11.85
C PHE A 302 -0.76 -1.74 -12.15
N GLY A 303 -0.77 -0.43 -12.42
CA GLY A 303 -1.97 0.40 -12.55
C GLY A 303 -2.39 1.02 -11.23
N GLN A 304 -1.58 0.92 -10.18
CA GLN A 304 -1.86 1.55 -8.90
C GLN A 304 -1.67 3.06 -9.02
N THR A 305 -2.61 3.82 -8.44
CA THR A 305 -2.49 5.27 -8.29
C THR A 305 -2.51 5.66 -6.82
N ILE A 306 -1.44 6.29 -6.34
CA ILE A 306 -1.35 6.80 -4.95
C ILE A 306 -1.27 8.32 -5.00
N LYS A 307 -2.04 9.00 -4.15
CA LYS A 307 -2.09 10.46 -4.09
C LYS A 307 -1.95 10.95 -2.66
N GLY A 308 -1.30 12.09 -2.48
CA GLY A 308 -1.28 12.77 -1.20
C GLY A 308 -0.78 14.20 -1.30
N ARG A 309 -0.99 14.97 -0.22
CA ARG A 309 -0.59 16.38 -0.14
C ARG A 309 0.62 16.52 0.77
N ILE A 310 1.60 17.31 0.33
CA ILE A 310 2.76 17.65 1.15
C ILE A 310 2.57 19.00 1.82
N ALA A 311 3.28 19.22 2.94
CA ALA A 311 3.25 20.50 3.64
C ALA A 311 3.73 21.64 2.74
N GLY A 312 3.13 22.82 2.91
CA GLY A 312 3.42 23.99 2.09
C GLY A 312 4.88 24.42 2.11
N VAL A 313 5.33 25.06 1.04
CA VAL A 313 6.61 25.79 0.94
C VAL A 313 6.31 27.25 0.66
N THR A 314 6.82 28.15 1.50
CA THR A 314 6.58 29.59 1.36
C THR A 314 7.69 30.24 0.54
N TYR A 315 7.34 30.91 -0.56
CA TYR A 315 8.30 31.69 -1.34
C TYR A 315 8.15 33.19 -1.05
N GLN A 316 9.25 33.79 -0.58
CA GLN A 316 9.38 35.22 -0.30
C GLN A 316 10.70 35.71 -0.91
N PRO A 317 10.66 36.36 -2.09
CA PRO A 317 11.86 36.87 -2.76
C PRO A 317 12.60 37.93 -1.94
#